data_AF-A0A410H2F0-F1
#
_entry.id   AF-A0A410H2F0-F1
#
_cell.length_a   1.000
_cell.length_b   1.000
_cell.length_c   1.000
_cell.angle_alpha   90.00
_cell.angle_beta   90.00
_cell.angle_gamma   90.00
#
_symmetry.space_group_name_H-M   'P 1'
#
loop_
_entity.id
_entity.type
_entity.pdbx_description
1 polymer ?
#
loop_
_entity_poly.entity_id
_entity_poly.type
_entity_poly.pdbx_seq_one_letter_code
_entity_poly.pdbx_strand_id
1 'polypeptide(L)'
;MSQVIRISDKLYDRLKSHAEGFDTPANVIEKILNTYEAKGFEPIKQVEQIKEAVNLEIDYSGLSEEQFKKELINSKHCFVTRYYTNGSQDTKHWKAKKFTTESSVSSNLRSGLLRGWREKGIFKAELFF
;
A
#
# COMPACT_ATOMS: atom_id res chain seq x y z
N MET A 1 -17.01 -5.25 27.61
CA MET A 1 -17.59 -4.23 26.71
C MET A 1 -17.84 -4.87 25.34
N SER A 2 -19.04 -4.77 24.79
CA SER A 2 -19.34 -5.23 23.44
C SER A 2 -18.85 -4.21 22.41
N GLN A 3 -18.16 -4.67 21.36
CA GLN A 3 -17.76 -3.81 20.24
C GLN A 3 -18.93 -3.64 19.27
N VAL A 4 -19.13 -2.42 18.75
CA VAL A 4 -20.19 -2.12 17.77
C VAL A 4 -19.59 -2.11 16.38
N ILE A 5 -20.04 -3.03 15.53
CA ILE A 5 -19.66 -3.09 14.11
C ILE A 5 -20.87 -2.66 13.29
N ARG A 6 -20.68 -1.67 12.40
CA ARG A 6 -21.72 -1.24 11.45
C ARG A 6 -21.53 -1.98 10.13
N ILE A 7 -22.59 -2.62 9.67
CA ILE A 7 -22.63 -3.33 8.39
C ILE A 7 -23.87 -2.91 7.60
N SER A 8 -23.87 -3.12 6.28
CA SER A 8 -25.05 -2.88 5.44
C SER A 8 -26.19 -3.83 5.82
N ASP A 9 -27.44 -3.37 5.69
CA ASP A 9 -28.65 -4.18 5.96
C ASP A 9 -28.63 -5.51 5.19
N LYS A 10 -28.25 -5.48 3.90
CA LYS A 10 -28.13 -6.69 3.07
C LYS A 10 -27.18 -7.74 3.65
N LEU A 11 -26.07 -7.32 4.27
CA LEU A 11 -25.13 -8.25 4.90
C LEU A 11 -25.70 -8.80 6.21
N TYR A 12 -26.36 -7.94 6.98
CA TYR A 12 -27.04 -8.34 8.21
C TYR A 12 -28.15 -9.38 7.93
N ASP A 13 -28.97 -9.16 6.90
CA ASP A 13 -30.02 -10.08 6.50
C ASP A 13 -29.46 -11.44 6.05
N ARG A 14 -28.33 -11.43 5.33
CA ARG A 14 -27.63 -12.67 4.98
C ARG A 14 -27.16 -13.42 6.22
N LEU A 15 -26.56 -12.74 7.20
CA LEU A 15 -26.16 -13.37 8.45
C LEU A 15 -27.37 -13.97 9.18
N LYS A 16 -28.48 -13.22 9.24
CA LYS A 16 -29.74 -13.69 9.84
C LYS A 16 -30.29 -14.94 9.15
N SER A 17 -30.18 -15.03 7.81
CA SER A 17 -30.66 -16.20 7.06
C SER A 17 -29.89 -17.49 7.34
N HIS A 18 -28.67 -17.38 7.88
CA HIS A 18 -27.83 -18.51 8.28
C HIS A 18 -27.94 -18.85 9.77
N ALA A 19 -28.75 -18.12 10.54
CA ALA A 19 -29.00 -18.43 11.94
C ALA A 19 -30.00 -19.59 12.06
N GLU A 20 -29.66 -20.61 12.83
CA GLU A 20 -30.54 -21.75 13.11
C GLU A 20 -31.03 -21.70 14.57
N GLY A 21 -32.35 -21.82 14.78
CA GLY A 21 -32.95 -21.84 16.12
C GLY A 21 -32.72 -20.55 16.92
N PHE A 22 -31.93 -20.64 18.00
CA PHE A 22 -31.61 -19.53 18.91
C PHE A 22 -30.29 -18.82 18.55
N ASP A 23 -29.67 -19.15 17.42
CA ASP A 23 -28.46 -18.47 16.97
C ASP A 23 -28.68 -16.97 16.77
N THR A 24 -27.73 -16.18 17.23
CA THR A 24 -27.66 -14.76 16.90
C THR A 24 -26.77 -14.54 15.67
N PRO A 25 -26.87 -13.38 14.98
CA PRO A 25 -25.91 -13.04 13.93
C PRO A 25 -24.44 -13.09 14.38
N ALA A 26 -24.16 -12.87 15.67
CA ALA A 26 -22.81 -13.03 16.23
C ALA A 26 -22.35 -14.50 16.21
N ASN A 27 -23.23 -15.45 16.55
CA ASN A 27 -22.93 -16.89 16.47
C ASN A 27 -22.67 -17.32 15.02
N VAL A 28 -23.40 -16.74 14.06
CA VAL A 28 -23.16 -16.99 12.63
C VAL A 28 -21.79 -16.46 12.18
N ILE A 29 -21.41 -15.25 12.62
CA ILE A 29 -20.08 -14.68 12.35
C ILE A 29 -18.97 -15.60 12.88
N GLU A 30 -19.11 -16.11 14.10
CA GLU A 30 -18.15 -17.03 14.71
C GLU A 30 -18.04 -18.35 13.93
N LYS A 31 -19.16 -18.95 13.53
CA LYS A 31 -19.18 -20.16 12.67
C LYS A 31 -18.48 -19.92 11.34
N ILE A 32 -18.72 -18.77 10.70
CA ILE A 32 -18.06 -18.39 9.45
C ILE A 32 -16.55 -18.25 9.66
N LEU A 33 -16.13 -17.58 10.74
CA LEU A 33 -14.71 -17.38 11.05
C LEU A 33 -14.00 -18.72 11.28
N ASN A 34 -14.56 -19.59 12.11
CA ASN A 34 -14.02 -20.93 12.36
C ASN A 34 -13.91 -21.76 11.07
N THR A 35 -14.91 -21.67 10.19
CA THR A 35 -14.89 -22.37 8.89
C THR A 35 -13.83 -21.80 7.94
N TYR A 36 -13.65 -20.48 7.96
CA TYR A 36 -12.64 -19.79 7.16
C TYR A 36 -11.23 -20.19 7.62
N GLU A 37 -10.96 -20.15 8.92
CA GLU A 37 -9.68 -20.54 9.51
C GLU A 37 -9.37 -22.03 9.31
N ALA A 38 -10.38 -22.91 9.49
CA ALA A 38 -10.23 -24.35 9.25
C ALA A 38 -9.88 -24.71 7.79
N LYS A 39 -10.16 -23.83 6.83
CA LYS A 39 -9.76 -23.99 5.42
C LYS A 39 -8.33 -23.53 5.14
N GLY A 40 -7.54 -23.22 6.19
CA GLY A 40 -6.14 -22.79 6.07
C GLY A 40 -5.98 -21.30 5.78
N PHE A 41 -7.03 -20.50 5.93
CA PHE A 41 -6.91 -19.04 5.88
C PHE A 41 -6.50 -18.53 7.26
N GLU A 42 -5.20 -18.39 7.45
CA GLU A 42 -4.65 -17.80 8.67
C GLU A 42 -5.11 -16.33 8.81
N PRO A 43 -5.49 -15.88 10.01
CA PRO A 43 -5.68 -14.46 10.26
C PRO A 43 -4.40 -13.71 9.92
N ILE A 44 -4.51 -12.49 9.42
CA ILE A 44 -3.35 -11.62 9.19
C ILE A 44 -2.74 -11.34 10.58
N LYS A 45 -1.72 -12.12 10.96
CA LYS A 45 -1.15 -12.13 12.32
C LYS A 45 -0.53 -10.79 12.73
N GLN A 46 -0.19 -9.96 11.75
CA GLN A 46 0.29 -8.60 11.97
C GLN A 46 -0.21 -7.75 10.82
N VAL A 47 -1.12 -6.81 11.08
CA VAL A 47 -1.02 -5.56 10.34
C VAL A 47 0.31 -5.00 10.80
N GLU A 48 1.40 -5.27 10.06
CA GLU A 48 2.66 -4.56 10.30
C GLU A 48 2.27 -3.09 10.34
N GLN A 49 2.34 -2.50 11.54
CA GLN A 49 1.97 -1.11 11.71
C GLN A 49 3.01 -0.32 10.95
N ILE A 50 2.70 -0.01 9.70
CA ILE A 50 3.46 0.91 8.88
C ILE A 50 3.46 2.22 9.67
N LYS A 51 4.56 2.46 10.38
CA LYS A 51 4.77 3.72 11.07
C LYS A 51 4.91 4.80 10.01
N GLU A 52 4.31 5.96 10.25
CA GLU A 52 4.50 7.08 9.34
C GLU A 52 5.99 7.40 9.17
N ALA A 53 6.40 7.70 7.94
CA ALA A 53 7.77 8.13 7.69
C ALA A 53 7.93 9.61 8.08
N VAL A 54 9.03 9.97 8.75
CA VAL A 54 9.31 11.35 9.18
C VAL A 54 9.94 12.17 8.05
N ASN A 55 10.76 11.52 7.23
CA ASN A 55 11.46 12.09 6.10
C ASN A 55 11.37 11.17 4.88
N LEU A 56 11.65 11.74 3.70
CA LEU A 56 11.74 11.02 2.44
C LEU A 56 13.07 11.35 1.77
N GLU A 57 13.96 10.37 1.73
CA GLU A 57 15.22 10.41 0.97
C GLU A 57 14.96 9.97 -0.47
N ILE A 58 15.52 10.70 -1.44
CA ILE A 58 15.50 10.32 -2.86
C ILE A 58 16.94 10.16 -3.31
N ASP A 59 17.29 8.94 -3.70
CA ASP A 59 18.62 8.54 -4.15
C ASP A 59 18.60 8.31 -5.66
N TYR A 60 19.50 8.96 -6.39
CA TYR A 60 19.60 8.88 -7.85
C TYR A 60 20.73 7.94 -8.31
N SER A 61 21.04 6.91 -7.51
CA SER A 61 22.07 5.89 -7.80
C SER A 61 23.44 6.50 -8.09
N GLY A 62 23.85 7.48 -7.28
CA GLY A 62 25.14 8.16 -7.42
C GLY A 62 25.20 9.25 -8.50
N LEU A 63 24.10 9.53 -9.21
CA LEU A 63 23.99 10.68 -10.12
C LEU A 63 23.53 11.94 -9.39
N SER A 64 23.88 13.12 -9.92
CA SER A 64 23.18 14.35 -9.55
C SER A 64 21.74 14.34 -10.10
N GLU A 65 20.84 15.13 -9.50
CA GLU A 65 19.45 15.21 -9.99
C GLU A 65 19.41 15.70 -11.46
N GLU A 66 20.28 16.62 -11.85
CA GLU A 66 20.37 17.13 -13.22
C GLU A 66 20.85 16.07 -14.20
N GLN A 67 21.82 15.24 -13.80
CA GLN A 67 22.31 14.13 -14.62
C GLN A 67 21.22 13.06 -14.79
N PHE A 68 20.58 12.66 -13.69
CA PHE A 68 19.48 11.72 -13.69
C PHE A 68 18.32 12.22 -14.58
N LYS A 69 17.99 13.51 -14.47
CA LYS A 69 16.94 14.14 -15.27
C LYS A 69 17.22 14.06 -16.77
N LYS A 70 18.46 14.31 -17.19
CA LYS A 70 18.86 14.19 -18.61
C LYS A 70 18.67 12.75 -19.10
N GLU A 71 19.10 11.79 -18.30
CA GLU A 71 18.98 10.38 -18.65
C GLU A 71 17.51 9.94 -18.73
N LEU A 72 16.66 10.36 -17.78
CA LEU A 72 15.23 10.07 -17.78
C LEU A 72 14.51 10.66 -18.99
N ILE A 73 14.93 11.83 -19.48
CA ILE A 73 14.40 12.44 -20.70
C ILE A 73 14.78 11.60 -21.94
N ASN A 74 15.97 10.98 -21.95
CA ASN A 74 16.45 10.16 -23.06
C ASN A 74 15.81 8.77 -23.06
N SER A 75 15.85 8.05 -21.94
CA SER A 75 15.30 6.70 -21.81
C SER A 75 13.77 6.68 -21.78
N LYS A 76 13.14 7.76 -21.29
CA LYS A 76 11.70 7.86 -21.01
C LYS A 76 11.17 6.82 -20.02
N HIS A 77 12.05 6.15 -19.27
CA HIS A 77 11.66 5.24 -18.19
C HIS A 77 12.78 5.09 -17.15
N CYS A 78 12.43 4.63 -15.97
CA CYS A 78 13.38 4.14 -14.96
C CYS A 78 12.67 3.18 -13.99
N PHE A 79 13.43 2.57 -13.09
CA PHE A 79 12.92 1.82 -11.97
C PHE A 79 13.03 2.63 -10.68
N VAL A 80 12.05 2.46 -9.80
CA VAL A 80 11.98 3.13 -8.51
C VAL A 80 11.78 2.07 -7.43
N THR A 81 12.79 1.83 -6.62
CA THR A 81 12.67 1.01 -5.40
C THR A 81 12.23 1.91 -4.25
N ARG A 82 11.17 1.51 -3.54
CA ARG A 82 10.63 2.22 -2.37
C ARG A 82 10.89 1.38 -1.14
N TYR A 83 11.43 2.01 -0.11
CA TYR A 83 11.74 1.39 1.17
C TYR A 83 10.77 1.88 2.23
N TYR A 84 10.24 0.94 3.02
CA TYR A 84 9.15 1.17 3.96
C TYR A 84 9.63 1.05 5.41
N THR A 85 8.99 1.77 6.34
CA THR A 85 9.33 1.77 7.77
C THR A 85 9.15 0.43 8.47
N ASN A 86 8.38 -0.49 7.88
CA ASN A 86 8.28 -1.89 8.33
C ASN A 86 9.45 -2.77 7.86
N GLY A 87 10.42 -2.22 7.13
CA GLY A 87 11.56 -2.96 6.58
C GLY A 87 11.31 -3.62 5.23
N SER A 88 10.08 -3.54 4.70
CA SER A 88 9.77 -4.04 3.36
C SER A 88 10.27 -3.09 2.25
N GLN A 89 10.37 -3.60 1.03
CA GLN A 89 10.68 -2.81 -0.15
C GLN A 89 9.91 -3.30 -1.38
N ASP A 90 9.64 -2.41 -2.33
CA ASP A 90 9.13 -2.80 -3.64
C ASP A 90 9.70 -1.97 -4.78
N THR A 91 9.81 -2.56 -5.97
CA THR A 91 10.33 -1.89 -7.16
C THR A 91 9.22 -1.70 -8.18
N LYS A 92 9.09 -0.47 -8.70
CA LYS A 92 8.12 -0.10 -9.73
C LYS A 92 8.82 0.42 -10.98
N HIS A 93 8.34 0.01 -12.14
CA HIS A 93 8.73 0.59 -13.42
C HIS A 93 7.99 1.92 -13.64
N TRP A 94 8.71 3.03 -13.65
CA TRP A 94 8.19 4.35 -13.94
C TRP A 94 8.31 4.67 -15.44
N LYS A 95 7.17 4.77 -16.12
CA LYS A 95 7.10 5.18 -17.54
C LYS A 95 6.96 6.70 -17.64
N ALA A 96 8.06 7.38 -17.92
CA ALA A 96 8.17 8.84 -17.98
C ALA A 96 7.97 9.42 -19.40
N LYS A 97 7.01 8.87 -20.18
CA LYS A 97 6.81 9.22 -21.60
C LYS A 97 6.61 10.71 -21.87
N LYS A 98 5.94 11.41 -20.96
CA LYS A 98 5.64 12.85 -21.07
C LYS A 98 6.64 13.75 -20.33
N PHE A 99 7.71 13.18 -19.80
CA PHE A 99 8.69 13.92 -19.02
C PHE A 99 9.59 14.77 -19.94
N THR A 100 9.72 16.05 -19.58
CA THR A 100 10.40 17.09 -20.36
C THR A 100 11.49 17.79 -19.55
N THR A 101 12.25 18.69 -20.18
CA THR A 101 13.26 19.54 -19.54
C THR A 101 12.66 20.48 -18.48
N GLU A 102 11.38 20.84 -18.59
CA GLU A 102 10.67 21.67 -17.59
C GLU A 102 10.12 20.83 -16.42
N SER A 103 10.04 19.51 -16.58
CA SER A 103 9.54 18.62 -15.55
C SER A 103 10.51 18.52 -14.35
N SER A 104 9.98 18.45 -13.14
CA SER A 104 10.76 18.13 -11.93
C SER A 104 10.64 16.64 -11.61
N VAL A 105 11.77 15.96 -11.34
CA VAL A 105 11.80 14.55 -10.95
C VAL A 105 11.06 14.37 -9.62
N SER A 106 11.44 15.14 -8.60
CA SER A 106 10.83 15.11 -7.27
C SER A 106 9.32 15.36 -7.30
N SER A 107 8.84 16.37 -8.04
CA SER A 107 7.39 16.68 -8.11
C SER A 107 6.60 15.56 -8.80
N ASN A 108 7.13 14.97 -9.87
CA ASN A 108 6.47 13.85 -10.55
C ASN A 108 6.42 12.59 -9.66
N LEU A 109 7.50 12.31 -8.91
CA LEU A 109 7.52 11.21 -7.96
C LEU A 109 6.49 11.41 -6.84
N ARG A 110 6.46 12.60 -6.23
CA ARG A 110 5.57 12.93 -5.10
C ARG A 110 4.08 13.00 -5.48
N SER A 111 3.78 13.33 -6.74
CA SER A 111 2.40 13.27 -7.28
C SER A 111 2.02 11.87 -7.79
N GLY A 112 3.01 11.00 -8.03
CA GLY A 112 2.84 9.64 -8.54
C GLY A 112 3.25 8.55 -7.54
N LEU A 113 4.40 7.90 -7.81
CA LEU A 113 4.84 6.68 -7.10
C LEU A 113 5.10 6.88 -5.60
N LEU A 114 5.39 8.11 -5.18
CA LEU A 114 5.63 8.53 -3.79
C LEU A 114 4.46 9.36 -3.23
N ARG A 115 3.27 9.30 -3.86
CA ARG A 115 2.08 10.00 -3.36
C ARG A 115 1.63 9.43 -2.01
N GLY A 116 1.48 10.30 -1.02
CA GLY A 116 1.14 9.92 0.36
C GLY A 116 2.25 9.10 1.01
N TRP A 117 3.52 9.41 0.70
CA TRP A 117 4.68 8.66 1.21
C TRP A 117 4.70 8.57 2.73
N ARG A 118 4.28 9.63 3.43
CA ARG A 118 4.29 9.71 4.88
C ARG A 118 3.37 8.66 5.50
N GLU A 119 2.10 8.65 5.10
CA GLU A 119 1.08 7.73 5.62
C GLU A 119 1.33 6.29 5.17
N LYS A 120 1.98 6.12 4.02
CA LYS A 120 2.43 4.81 3.52
C LYS A 120 3.75 4.35 4.14
N GLY A 121 4.36 5.13 5.02
CA GLY A 121 5.64 4.80 5.65
C GLY A 121 6.81 4.65 4.67
N ILE A 122 6.78 5.30 3.52
CA ILE A 122 7.90 5.29 2.55
C ILE A 122 8.93 6.31 3.01
N PHE A 123 10.11 5.87 3.45
CA PHE A 123 11.16 6.77 3.96
C PHE A 123 12.32 6.98 2.97
N LYS A 124 12.50 6.06 2.01
CA LYS A 124 13.53 6.19 0.96
C LYS A 124 12.99 5.71 -0.38
N ALA A 125 13.39 6.39 -1.45
CA ALA A 125 13.19 5.98 -2.83
C ALA A 125 14.54 5.99 -3.56
N GLU A 126 14.89 4.90 -4.22
CA GLU A 126 16.09 4.76 -5.03
C GLU A 126 15.70 4.62 -6.50
N LEU A 127 16.32 5.42 -7.35
CA LEU A 127 16.03 5.49 -8.78
C LEU A 127 17.23 5.03 -9.60
N PHE A 128 16.99 4.10 -10.53
CA PHE A 128 17.99 3.55 -11.44
C PHE A 128 17.36 3.22 -12.80
N PHE A 129 18.19 3.05 -13.83
CA PHE A 129 17.74 2.77 -15.20
C PHE A 129 17.77 1.28 -15.53
#